data_AF-A0A7V9C8R1-F1
#
_entry.id   AF-A0A7V9C8R1-F1
#
_cell.length_a   1.000
_cell.length_b   1.000
_cell.length_c   1.000
_cell.angle_alpha   90.00
_cell.angle_beta   90.00
_cell.angle_gamma   90.00
#
_symmetry.space_group_name_H-M   'P 1'
#
loop_
_entity.id
_entity.type
_entity.pdbx_description
1 polymer ?
#
loop_
_entity_poly.entity_id
_entity_poly.type
_entity_poly.pdbx_seq_one_letter_code
_entity_poly.pdbx_strand_id
1 'polypeptide(L)'
;MGLATLDFPQYHGGVAVASYEAPRVIELDFEVFGDTTAQTLTLLEDLFAVFQPQVTVEQPLVFTLPGQPERQVDCRPRLGDAPLVTPAIHRHGVASFQLVASDPAIYSSAERQAVVTPTVASGGLTYDVIYPKVYGAAGVGGTVNVPNAGQWETWPRFVITGPTSGTFTDPTIEYLTGGQALRFNAFGGIAISAGQELLIDSSPRHRSVTLDGASRIGRLSEDSEWFAFQPGINEVRLRGFGTFDGVSMTITARDAWI
;
A
#
# COMPACT_ATOMS: atom_id res chain seq x y z
N MET A 1 4.68 -10.77 -17.10
CA MET A 1 4.73 -9.78 -18.20
C MET A 1 3.99 -10.26 -19.46
N GLY A 2 2.83 -9.68 -19.76
CA GLY A 2 2.17 -9.84 -21.06
C GLY A 2 2.46 -8.61 -21.93
N LEU A 3 3.26 -8.77 -22.99
CA LEU A 3 3.50 -7.71 -23.97
C LEU A 3 2.25 -7.58 -24.84
N ALA A 4 1.50 -6.50 -24.68
CA ALA A 4 0.53 -6.12 -25.69
C ALA A 4 1.30 -5.36 -26.79
N THR A 5 1.27 -5.90 -28.01
CA THR A 5 1.84 -5.27 -29.21
C THR A 5 0.72 -5.03 -30.20
N LEU A 6 0.66 -3.81 -30.75
CA LEU A 6 -0.27 -3.47 -31.82
C LEU A 6 0.43 -3.64 -33.16
N ASP A 7 -0.08 -4.56 -33.98
CA ASP A 7 0.41 -4.78 -35.33
C ASP A 7 -0.37 -3.90 -36.32
N PHE A 8 0.34 -3.26 -37.26
CA PHE A 8 -0.27 -2.47 -38.32
C PHE A 8 -0.23 -3.23 -39.66
N PRO A 9 -1.33 -3.24 -40.44
CA PRO A 9 -1.33 -3.84 -41.77
C PRO A 9 -0.24 -3.21 -42.65
N GLN A 10 0.53 -4.05 -43.35
CA GLN A 10 1.59 -3.65 -44.31
C GLN A 10 2.83 -2.98 -43.69
N TYR A 11 3.05 -3.09 -42.38
CA TYR A 11 4.27 -2.62 -41.71
C TYR A 11 5.03 -3.78 -41.08
N HIS A 12 6.37 -3.74 -41.11
CA HIS A 12 7.19 -4.70 -40.38
C HIS A 12 7.42 -4.22 -38.94
N GLY A 13 7.07 -5.05 -37.96
CA GLY A 13 7.14 -4.71 -36.53
C GLY A 13 5.80 -4.27 -35.96
N GLY A 14 5.79 -3.98 -34.66
CA GLY A 14 4.61 -3.54 -33.91
C GLY A 14 4.94 -2.38 -32.99
N VAL A 15 3.92 -1.65 -32.57
CA VAL A 15 4.05 -0.59 -31.56
C VAL A 15 3.85 -1.21 -30.18
N ALA A 16 4.84 -1.04 -29.31
CA ALA A 16 4.72 -1.42 -27.91
C ALA A 16 3.65 -0.55 -27.24
N VAL A 17 2.65 -1.18 -26.65
CA VAL A 17 1.69 -0.49 -25.78
C VAL A 17 2.03 -0.76 -24.31
N ALA A 18 1.17 -0.33 -23.40
CA ALA A 18 1.38 -0.53 -21.97
C ALA A 18 1.58 -2.02 -21.63
N SER A 19 2.62 -2.30 -20.85
CA SER A 19 2.93 -3.63 -20.33
C SER A 19 2.71 -3.62 -18.82
N TYR A 20 1.93 -4.58 -18.34
CA TYR A 20 1.62 -4.73 -16.92
C TYR A 20 2.12 -6.08 -16.42
N GLU A 21 2.45 -6.13 -15.13
CA GLU A 21 2.72 -7.42 -14.50
C GLU A 21 1.44 -8.23 -14.35
N ALA A 22 1.58 -9.53 -14.62
CA ALA A 22 0.49 -10.47 -14.45
C ALA A 22 0.32 -10.79 -12.96
N PRO A 23 -0.84 -11.27 -12.51
CA PRO A 23 -1.01 -11.85 -11.18
C PRO A 23 0.11 -12.86 -10.89
N ARG A 24 0.66 -12.84 -9.68
CA ARG A 24 1.72 -13.79 -9.30
C ARG A 24 1.11 -15.14 -9.00
N VAL A 25 1.71 -16.18 -9.56
CA VAL A 25 1.40 -17.56 -9.23
C VAL A 25 2.51 -18.09 -8.34
N ILE A 26 2.12 -18.69 -7.21
CA ILE A 26 3.03 -19.32 -6.26
C ILE A 26 2.68 -20.80 -6.21
N GLU A 27 3.68 -21.65 -6.39
CA GLU A 27 3.54 -23.09 -6.26
C GLU A 27 4.15 -23.52 -4.92
N LEU A 28 3.37 -24.27 -4.14
CA LEU A 28 3.78 -24.83 -2.86
C LEU A 28 3.74 -26.34 -2.95
N ASP A 29 4.89 -26.98 -2.81
CA ASP A 29 5.03 -28.42 -2.74
C ASP A 29 5.24 -28.86 -1.29
N PHE A 30 4.45 -29.85 -0.87
CA PHE A 30 4.48 -30.41 0.48
C PHE A 30 4.86 -31.89 0.44
N GLU A 31 5.81 -32.25 1.31
CA GLU A 31 6.03 -33.63 1.72
C GLU A 31 5.32 -33.86 3.06
N VAL A 32 4.41 -34.83 3.08
CA VAL A 32 3.56 -35.14 4.25
C VAL A 32 3.99 -36.47 4.84
N PHE A 33 4.41 -36.44 6.10
CA PHE A 33 4.87 -37.62 6.84
C PHE A 33 3.90 -37.94 7.98
N GLY A 34 3.45 -39.20 8.07
CA GLY A 34 2.66 -39.70 9.19
C GLY A 34 3.33 -40.88 9.89
N ASP A 35 2.94 -41.17 11.13
CA ASP A 35 3.41 -42.37 11.84
C ASP A 35 2.66 -43.62 11.39
N THR A 36 1.48 -43.46 10.81
CA THR A 36 0.68 -44.52 10.20
C THR A 36 0.11 -44.09 8.85
N THR A 37 -0.27 -45.07 8.03
CA THR A 37 -0.95 -44.78 6.75
C THR A 37 -2.25 -44.01 6.96
N ALA A 38 -3.06 -44.38 7.96
CA ALA A 38 -4.31 -43.68 8.27
C ALA A 38 -4.06 -42.22 8.65
N GLN A 39 -3.07 -41.95 9.51
CA GLN A 39 -2.69 -40.59 9.88
C GLN A 39 -2.17 -39.78 8.68
N THR A 40 -1.37 -40.39 7.80
CA THR A 40 -0.88 -39.71 6.59
C THR A 40 -2.04 -39.25 5.70
N LEU A 41 -3.07 -40.08 5.56
CA LEU A 41 -4.29 -39.74 4.81
C LEU A 41 -5.07 -38.60 5.49
N THR A 42 -5.24 -38.65 6.81
CA THR A 42 -5.89 -37.55 7.56
C THR A 42 -5.13 -36.23 7.41
N LEU A 43 -3.79 -36.24 7.50
CA LEU A 43 -2.98 -35.03 7.30
C LEU A 43 -3.11 -34.46 5.89
N LEU A 44 -3.22 -35.33 4.87
CA LEU A 44 -3.50 -34.89 3.50
C LEU A 44 -4.90 -34.25 3.41
N GLU A 45 -5.93 -34.88 3.98
CA GLU A 45 -7.30 -34.34 4.00
C GLU A 45 -7.36 -32.97 4.71
N ASP A 46 -6.69 -32.84 5.86
CA ASP A 46 -6.59 -31.57 6.59
C ASP A 46 -5.87 -30.49 5.77
N LEU A 47 -4.80 -30.85 5.06
CA LEU A 47 -4.09 -29.95 4.16
C LEU A 47 -5.00 -29.47 3.03
N PHE A 48 -5.76 -30.37 2.40
CA PHE A 48 -6.76 -30.01 1.38
C PHE A 48 -7.89 -29.14 1.92
N ALA A 49 -8.29 -29.32 3.18
CA ALA A 49 -9.30 -28.50 3.81
C ALA A 49 -8.82 -27.04 4.01
N VAL A 50 -7.53 -26.85 4.33
CA VAL A 50 -6.92 -25.52 4.47
C VAL A 50 -6.78 -24.81 3.13
N PHE A 51 -6.36 -25.54 2.08
CA PHE A 51 -6.13 -24.97 0.75
C PHE A 51 -7.35 -25.00 -0.18
N GLN A 52 -8.57 -25.05 0.38
CA GLN A 52 -9.79 -24.94 -0.42
C GLN A 52 -9.79 -23.62 -1.21
N PRO A 53 -10.13 -23.64 -2.52
CA PRO A 53 -10.15 -22.44 -3.33
C PRO A 53 -11.04 -21.35 -2.75
N GLN A 54 -10.47 -20.16 -2.55
CA GLN A 54 -11.22 -19.00 -2.06
C GLN A 54 -11.51 -18.02 -3.19
N VAL A 55 -12.74 -17.50 -3.23
CA VAL A 55 -13.23 -16.72 -4.39
C VAL A 55 -13.04 -15.22 -4.21
N THR A 56 -12.99 -14.71 -2.97
CA THR A 56 -13.09 -13.25 -2.72
C THR A 56 -12.06 -12.66 -1.76
N VAL A 57 -11.39 -13.48 -0.95
CA VAL A 57 -10.46 -12.99 0.07
C VAL A 57 -9.06 -13.50 -0.23
N GLU A 58 -8.10 -12.57 -0.29
CA GLU A 58 -6.68 -12.89 -0.26
C GLU A 58 -6.20 -12.84 1.19
N GLN A 59 -5.30 -13.76 1.53
CA GLN A 59 -4.70 -13.86 2.85
C GLN A 59 -3.18 -13.72 2.73
N PRO A 60 -2.51 -13.15 3.74
CA PRO A 60 -1.06 -13.01 3.70
C PRO A 60 -0.40 -14.38 3.80
N LEU A 61 0.28 -14.80 2.73
CA LEU A 61 1.28 -15.85 2.78
C LEU A 61 2.59 -15.23 3.26
N VAL A 62 2.93 -15.51 4.52
CA VAL A 62 4.15 -15.03 5.16
C VAL A 62 5.25 -16.07 5.01
N PHE A 63 6.44 -15.64 4.58
CA PHE A 63 7.58 -16.52 4.39
C PHE A 63 8.89 -15.83 4.76
N THR A 64 9.86 -16.64 5.17
CA THR A 64 11.22 -16.19 5.49
C THR A 64 12.21 -17.05 4.73
N LEU A 65 13.01 -16.44 3.84
CA LEU A 65 14.11 -17.13 3.19
C LEU A 65 15.34 -17.14 4.11
N PRO A 66 16.22 -18.17 4.04
CA PRO A 66 17.41 -18.23 4.87
C PRO A 66 18.27 -16.95 4.77
N GLY A 67 18.50 -16.30 5.92
CA GLY A 67 19.29 -15.06 6.00
C GLY A 67 18.58 -13.80 5.50
N GLN A 68 17.28 -13.86 5.19
CA GLN A 68 16.47 -12.71 4.77
C GLN A 68 15.43 -12.38 5.85
N PRO A 69 14.97 -11.12 5.95
CA PRO A 69 13.84 -10.78 6.80
C PRO A 69 12.55 -11.40 6.27
N GLU A 70 11.55 -11.48 7.16
CA GLU A 70 10.22 -11.96 6.83
C GLU A 70 9.53 -11.08 5.76
N ARG A 71 8.89 -11.74 4.80
CA ARG A 71 8.14 -11.12 3.71
C ARG A 71 6.75 -11.72 3.60
N GLN A 72 5.87 -11.04 2.90
CA GLN A 72 4.51 -11.49 2.67
C GLN A 72 4.05 -11.25 1.24
N VAL A 73 3.12 -12.09 0.77
CA VAL A 73 2.34 -11.88 -0.45
C VAL A 73 0.88 -12.21 -0.13
N ASP A 74 -0.02 -11.28 -0.43
CA ASP A 74 -1.46 -11.52 -0.28
C ASP A 74 -1.93 -12.39 -1.46
N CYS A 75 -2.36 -13.61 -1.16
CA CYS A 75 -2.75 -14.58 -2.19
C CYS A 75 -3.91 -15.46 -1.71
N ARG A 76 -4.44 -16.26 -2.63
CA ARG A 76 -5.50 -17.22 -2.35
C ARG A 76 -5.25 -18.55 -3.04
N PRO A 77 -5.66 -19.68 -2.46
CA PRO A 77 -5.61 -20.97 -3.12
C PRO A 77 -6.50 -20.97 -4.38
N ARG A 78 -5.97 -21.52 -5.47
CA ARG A 78 -6.69 -21.65 -6.75
C ARG A 78 -6.83 -23.10 -7.19
N LEU A 79 -5.75 -23.87 -7.10
CA LEU A 79 -5.69 -25.26 -7.53
C LEU A 79 -4.95 -26.06 -6.45
N GLY A 80 -5.46 -27.25 -6.13
CA GLY A 80 -4.74 -28.24 -5.35
C GLY A 80 -4.69 -29.52 -6.16
N ASP A 81 -3.50 -30.10 -6.28
CA ASP A 81 -3.30 -31.42 -6.85
C ASP A 81 -2.59 -32.30 -5.82
N ALA A 82 -3.18 -33.46 -5.54
CA ALA A 82 -2.46 -34.54 -4.90
C ALA A 82 -2.80 -35.80 -5.69
N PRO A 83 -1.78 -36.49 -6.22
CA PRO A 83 -2.00 -37.77 -6.86
C PRO A 83 -2.70 -38.70 -5.86
N LEU A 84 -3.95 -39.09 -6.19
CA LEU A 84 -4.75 -40.04 -5.40
C LEU A 84 -4.03 -41.39 -5.20
N VAL A 85 -3.01 -41.64 -6.01
CA VAL A 85 -2.18 -42.85 -6.06
C VAL A 85 -0.70 -42.49 -5.83
N THR A 86 -0.40 -41.86 -4.70
CA THR A 86 0.96 -41.90 -4.12
C THR A 86 1.02 -43.17 -3.25
N PRO A 87 2.12 -43.94 -3.18
CA PRO A 87 2.14 -45.16 -2.38
C PRO A 87 2.00 -44.79 -0.90
N ALA A 88 0.75 -44.81 -0.40
CA ALA A 88 0.41 -44.90 1.02
C ALA A 88 1.03 -46.16 1.69
N ILE A 89 1.80 -46.93 0.92
CA ILE A 89 2.68 -48.04 1.26
C ILE A 89 3.87 -47.59 2.13
N HIS A 90 4.22 -46.29 2.23
CA HIS A 90 5.40 -45.84 2.99
C HIS A 90 5.19 -44.64 3.94
N ARG A 91 3.95 -44.35 4.37
CA ARG A 91 3.65 -43.24 5.33
C ARG A 91 4.15 -41.86 4.86
N HIS A 92 4.17 -41.69 3.54
CA HIS A 92 4.67 -40.53 2.84
C HIS A 92 3.65 -40.15 1.76
N GLY A 93 3.24 -38.88 1.77
CA GLY A 93 2.36 -38.27 0.78
C GLY A 93 3.01 -37.04 0.18
N VAL A 94 2.60 -36.69 -1.04
CA VAL A 94 3.03 -35.45 -1.70
C VAL A 94 1.77 -34.71 -2.13
N ALA A 95 1.76 -33.39 -1.93
CA ALA A 95 0.68 -32.52 -2.37
C ALA A 95 1.26 -31.21 -2.90
N SER A 96 0.67 -30.68 -3.97
CA SER A 96 1.07 -29.44 -4.61
C SER A 96 -0.12 -28.49 -4.68
N PHE A 97 0.08 -27.24 -4.27
CA PHE A 97 -0.95 -26.21 -4.30
C PHE A 97 -0.48 -24.99 -5.07
N GLN A 98 -1.38 -24.47 -5.89
CA GLN A 98 -1.20 -23.22 -6.59
C GLN A 98 -1.96 -22.11 -5.87
N LEU A 99 -1.23 -21.10 -5.44
CA LEU A 99 -1.78 -19.85 -4.94
C LEU A 99 -1.67 -18.78 -6.02
N VAL A 100 -2.66 -17.90 -6.09
CA VAL A 100 -2.66 -16.75 -6.99
C VAL A 100 -2.79 -15.48 -6.18
N ALA A 101 -1.89 -14.53 -6.41
CA ALA A 101 -1.90 -13.20 -5.85
C ALA A 101 -2.34 -12.21 -6.93
N SER A 102 -3.44 -11.50 -6.70
CA SER A 102 -3.90 -10.44 -7.60
C SER A 102 -2.90 -9.30 -7.65
N ASP A 103 -2.21 -9.04 -6.53
CA ASP A 103 -1.01 -8.21 -6.45
C ASP A 103 0.26 -9.03 -6.67
N PRO A 104 1.05 -8.77 -7.72
CA PRO A 104 2.29 -9.49 -7.90
C PRO A 104 3.40 -9.05 -6.95
N ALA A 105 3.28 -7.94 -6.23
CA ALA A 105 4.35 -7.46 -5.35
C ALA A 105 4.53 -8.35 -4.10
N ILE A 106 5.79 -8.51 -3.70
CA ILE A 106 6.20 -9.10 -2.42
C ILE A 106 6.46 -7.94 -1.46
N TYR A 107 5.84 -7.96 -0.29
CA TYR A 107 5.94 -6.89 0.69
C TYR A 107 6.78 -7.30 1.90
N SER A 108 7.34 -6.32 2.60
CA SER A 108 7.88 -6.55 3.94
C SER A 108 6.75 -6.91 4.89
N SER A 109 7.01 -7.83 5.83
CA SER A 109 6.05 -8.14 6.90
C SER A 109 5.92 -7.00 7.91
N ALA A 110 6.98 -6.20 8.11
CA ALA A 110 6.92 -4.97 8.88
C ALA A 110 6.41 -3.79 8.03
N GLU A 111 5.56 -2.95 8.60
CA GLU A 111 5.18 -1.66 8.03
C GLU A 111 6.20 -0.58 8.40
N ARG A 112 6.51 0.29 7.44
CA ARG A 112 7.18 1.56 7.68
C ARG A 112 6.13 2.56 8.12
N GLN A 113 6.47 3.33 9.14
CA GLN A 113 5.63 4.42 9.63
C GLN A 113 6.43 5.72 9.66
N ALA A 114 5.82 6.79 9.17
CA ALA A 114 6.35 8.14 9.28
C ALA A 114 5.23 9.08 9.74
N VAL A 115 5.59 10.12 10.48
CA VAL A 115 4.63 11.11 10.97
C VAL A 115 5.11 12.50 10.55
N VAL A 116 4.18 13.32 10.06
CA VAL A 116 4.44 14.70 9.68
C VAL A 116 3.36 15.61 10.22
N THR A 117 3.75 16.77 10.74
CA THR A 117 2.83 17.85 11.11
C THR A 117 2.71 18.82 9.93
N PRO A 118 1.56 19.49 9.72
CA PRO A 118 1.39 20.39 8.57
C PRO A 118 2.40 21.55 8.58
N THR A 119 2.77 22.06 7.41
CA THR A 119 3.55 23.31 7.33
C THR A 119 2.71 24.47 7.89
N VAL A 120 3.20 25.11 8.95
CA VAL A 120 2.61 26.35 9.47
C VAL A 120 3.20 27.52 8.68
N ALA A 121 2.35 28.29 7.99
CA ALA A 121 2.80 29.52 7.35
C ALA A 121 3.24 30.53 8.42
N SER A 122 4.55 30.81 8.48
CA SER A 122 5.08 31.95 9.26
C SER A 122 4.78 33.22 8.48
N GLY A 123 3.83 34.03 8.99
CA GLY A 123 3.49 35.31 8.39
C GLY A 123 4.60 36.34 8.62
N GLY A 124 5.28 36.77 7.56
CA GLY A 124 6.18 37.91 7.57
C GLY A 124 5.93 38.82 6.38
N LEU A 125 5.38 40.02 6.60
CA LEU A 125 5.42 41.11 5.62
C LEU A 125 6.77 41.84 5.73
N THR A 126 7.52 41.92 4.64
CA THR A 126 8.65 42.86 4.51
C THR A 126 8.10 44.25 4.18
N TYR A 127 8.35 45.21 5.07
CA TYR A 127 8.25 46.64 4.78
C TYR A 127 9.66 47.23 4.84
N ASP A 128 9.99 48.16 3.95
CA ASP A 128 11.23 48.96 3.99
C ASP A 128 11.18 49.99 5.15
N VAL A 129 11.11 49.49 6.38
CA VAL A 129 11.16 50.33 7.58
C VAL A 129 12.19 49.74 8.54
N ILE A 130 13.31 50.45 8.69
CA ILE A 130 14.40 50.13 9.61
C ILE A 130 13.91 50.34 11.05
N TYR A 131 13.53 49.26 11.74
CA TYR A 131 13.36 49.19 13.20
C TYR A 131 13.88 47.84 13.71
N PRO A 132 14.51 47.76 14.91
CA PRO A 132 15.08 46.52 15.41
C PRO A 132 13.97 45.65 16.00
N LYS A 133 13.27 44.90 15.16
CA LYS A 133 12.39 43.81 15.61
C LYS A 133 12.93 42.49 15.10
N VAL A 134 13.16 41.59 16.04
CA VAL A 134 13.50 40.19 15.77
C VAL A 134 12.24 39.51 15.22
N TYR A 135 12.33 39.03 13.99
CA TYR A 135 11.28 38.25 13.35
C TYR A 135 11.35 36.79 13.83
N GLY A 136 10.19 36.14 13.96
CA GLY A 136 10.09 34.72 14.28
C GLY A 136 10.68 33.85 13.17
N ALA A 137 11.17 32.66 13.54
CA ALA A 137 11.78 31.73 12.62
C ALA A 137 10.85 31.33 11.44
N ALA A 138 11.45 30.91 10.32
CA ALA A 138 10.72 30.28 9.23
C ALA A 138 9.92 29.08 9.75
N GLY A 139 8.73 28.83 9.20
CA GLY A 139 7.93 27.67 9.57
C GLY A 139 8.73 26.38 9.40
N VAL A 140 8.99 25.69 10.51
CA VAL A 140 9.66 24.38 10.53
C VAL A 140 8.55 23.33 10.55
N GLY A 141 8.37 22.58 9.46
CA GLY A 141 7.42 21.47 9.41
C GLY A 141 6.78 21.23 8.04
N GLY A 142 6.08 20.10 7.94
CA GLY A 142 5.29 19.73 6.77
C GLY A 142 6.05 19.00 5.69
N THR A 143 7.19 18.38 5.95
CA THR A 143 7.75 17.40 5.01
C THR A 143 8.40 16.24 5.75
N VAL A 144 8.24 15.04 5.23
CA VAL A 144 8.82 13.81 5.79
C VAL A 144 9.29 12.89 4.67
N ASN A 145 10.39 12.19 4.94
CA ASN A 145 10.96 11.19 4.05
C ASN A 145 10.47 9.80 4.47
N VAL A 146 9.86 9.08 3.53
CA VAL A 146 9.42 7.70 3.72
C VAL A 146 10.24 6.79 2.80
N PRO A 147 11.10 5.92 3.35
CA PRO A 147 11.84 4.97 2.53
C PRO A 147 10.93 3.84 2.04
N ASN A 148 11.14 3.44 0.79
CA ASN A 148 10.80 2.12 0.27
C ASN A 148 12.13 1.44 -0.09
N ALA A 149 12.59 0.55 0.79
CA ALA A 149 13.87 -0.16 0.62
C ALA A 149 13.83 -1.24 -0.47
N GLY A 150 12.65 -1.48 -1.04
CA GLY A 150 12.45 -2.41 -2.12
C GLY A 150 12.84 -1.87 -3.49
N GLN A 151 12.60 -2.68 -4.51
CA GLN A 151 12.89 -2.37 -5.92
C GLN A 151 11.62 -2.17 -6.76
N TRP A 152 10.46 -2.20 -6.11
CA TRP A 152 9.16 -2.02 -6.73
C TRP A 152 8.39 -0.90 -6.04
N GLU A 153 7.39 -0.32 -6.72
CA GLU A 153 6.53 0.70 -6.12
C GLU A 153 5.61 0.11 -5.03
N THR A 154 5.21 0.95 -4.08
CA THR A 154 4.32 0.58 -2.97
C THR A 154 3.27 1.65 -2.72
N TRP A 155 2.07 1.26 -2.30
CA TRP A 155 0.94 2.18 -2.14
C TRP A 155 0.76 2.56 -0.67
N PRO A 156 1.00 3.83 -0.29
CA PRO A 156 0.88 4.27 1.10
C PRO A 156 -0.57 4.39 1.56
N ARG A 157 -0.76 4.32 2.88
CA ARG A 157 -1.97 4.73 3.58
C ARG A 157 -1.67 5.97 4.40
N PHE A 158 -2.65 6.86 4.50
CA PHE A 158 -2.53 8.10 5.25
C PHE A 158 -3.65 8.18 6.29
N VAL A 159 -3.30 8.60 7.49
CA VAL A 159 -4.25 8.93 8.55
C VAL A 159 -3.93 10.33 9.03
N ILE A 160 -4.85 11.27 8.79
CA ILE A 160 -4.74 12.64 9.28
C ILE A 160 -5.63 12.77 10.51
N THR A 161 -5.01 13.00 11.67
CA THR A 161 -5.72 13.27 12.92
C THR A 161 -5.98 14.77 13.04
N GLY A 162 -7.21 15.14 13.43
CA GLY A 162 -7.62 16.51 13.66
C GLY A 162 -6.85 17.21 14.80
N PRO A 163 -6.98 18.53 14.92
CA PRO A 163 -6.25 19.32 15.92
C PRO A 163 -6.72 19.02 17.35
N THR A 164 -5.99 19.49 18.36
CA THR A 164 -6.43 19.40 19.77
C THR A 164 -7.67 20.26 20.04
N SER A 165 -7.87 21.33 19.28
CA SER A 165 -9.06 22.18 19.32
C SER A 165 -9.35 22.78 17.95
N GLY A 166 -10.57 23.25 17.71
CA GLY A 166 -10.94 23.84 16.42
C GLY A 166 -10.99 22.81 15.29
N THR A 167 -10.59 23.24 14.09
CA THR A 167 -10.76 22.47 12.85
C THR A 167 -9.58 22.70 11.91
N PHE A 168 -9.09 21.62 11.30
CA PHE A 168 -8.15 21.62 10.19
C PHE A 168 -8.91 21.40 8.89
N THR A 169 -8.77 22.30 7.93
CA THR A 169 -9.60 22.31 6.71
C THR A 169 -8.77 22.18 5.44
N ASP A 170 -9.38 21.59 4.42
CA ASP A 170 -8.84 21.38 3.07
C ASP A 170 -7.42 20.79 3.08
N PRO A 171 -7.24 19.60 3.72
CA PRO A 171 -5.96 18.93 3.72
C PRO A 171 -5.47 18.72 2.28
N THR A 172 -4.17 18.87 2.09
CA THR A 172 -3.48 18.59 0.84
C THR A 172 -2.24 17.77 1.15
N ILE A 173 -2.17 16.57 0.58
CA ILE A 173 -1.03 15.66 0.68
C ILE A 173 -0.25 15.79 -0.63
N GLU A 174 0.96 16.32 -0.57
CA GLU A 174 1.85 16.53 -1.72
C GLU A 174 2.93 15.45 -1.71
N TYR A 175 3.05 14.69 -2.80
CA TYR A 175 4.15 13.76 -3.03
C TYR A 175 5.21 14.48 -3.87
N LEU A 176 6.23 15.02 -3.20
CA LEU A 176 7.20 15.92 -3.80
C LEU A 176 8.17 15.21 -4.73
N THR A 177 8.49 13.94 -4.46
CA THR A 177 9.37 13.14 -5.33
C THR A 177 8.73 12.86 -6.69
N GLY A 178 7.42 12.64 -6.76
CA GLY A 178 6.71 12.36 -8.00
C GLY A 178 5.93 13.53 -8.61
N GLY A 179 5.72 14.61 -7.85
CA GLY A 179 5.00 15.80 -8.30
C GLY A 179 3.48 15.73 -8.19
N GLN A 180 2.92 14.63 -7.68
CA GLN A 180 1.47 14.44 -7.51
C GLN A 180 0.95 15.00 -6.18
N ALA A 181 -0.37 15.19 -6.10
CA ALA A 181 -1.02 15.58 -4.85
C ALA A 181 -2.45 15.02 -4.73
N LEU A 182 -2.89 14.80 -3.50
CA LEU A 182 -4.30 14.59 -3.14
C LEU A 182 -4.80 15.84 -2.43
N ARG A 183 -5.80 16.53 -2.99
CA ARG A 183 -6.33 17.79 -2.44
C ARG A 183 -7.82 17.67 -2.14
N PHE A 184 -8.18 17.94 -0.90
CA PHE A 184 -9.53 17.72 -0.37
C PHE A 184 -10.35 19.01 -0.28
N ASN A 185 -10.38 19.80 -1.35
CA ASN A 185 -11.04 21.11 -1.42
C ASN A 185 -12.27 21.14 -2.37
N ALA A 186 -12.67 20.01 -2.95
CA ALA A 186 -13.82 19.97 -3.85
C ALA A 186 -15.16 20.04 -3.09
N PHE A 187 -16.17 20.66 -3.71
CA PHE A 187 -17.55 20.71 -3.21
C PHE A 187 -17.68 21.17 -1.74
N GLY A 188 -16.90 22.19 -1.34
CA GLY A 188 -16.88 22.72 0.02
C GLY A 188 -15.87 22.04 0.96
N GLY A 189 -15.03 21.15 0.43
CA GLY A 189 -13.84 20.65 1.10
C GLY A 189 -14.05 19.64 2.23
N ILE A 190 -13.01 19.43 3.02
CA ILE A 190 -13.04 18.60 4.24
C ILE A 190 -12.65 19.45 5.44
N ALA A 191 -13.42 19.32 6.52
CA ALA A 191 -13.12 19.85 7.83
C ALA A 191 -12.89 18.68 8.79
N ILE A 192 -11.68 18.57 9.34
CA ILE A 192 -11.29 17.59 10.35
C ILE A 192 -11.28 18.32 11.70
N SER A 193 -12.28 18.06 12.53
CA SER A 193 -12.40 18.68 13.87
C SER A 193 -11.59 17.90 14.91
N ALA A 194 -11.48 18.46 16.11
CA ALA A 194 -10.84 17.78 17.23
C ALA A 194 -11.46 16.39 17.49
N GLY A 195 -10.59 15.39 17.61
CA GLY A 195 -10.96 13.98 17.82
C GLY A 195 -11.41 13.22 16.58
N GLN A 196 -11.43 13.84 15.40
CA GLN A 196 -11.77 13.18 14.14
C GLN A 196 -10.53 12.73 13.38
N GLU A 197 -10.70 11.71 12.54
CA GLU A 197 -9.62 11.21 11.67
C GLU A 197 -10.09 11.06 10.22
N LEU A 198 -9.24 11.53 9.30
CA LEU A 198 -9.37 11.28 7.87
C LEU A 198 -8.43 10.14 7.48
N LEU A 199 -9.00 9.00 7.07
CA LEU A 199 -8.25 7.85 6.57
C LEU A 199 -8.29 7.83 5.04
N ILE A 200 -7.13 7.59 4.44
CA ILE A 200 -6.94 7.51 2.99
C ILE A 200 -6.16 6.24 2.65
N ASP A 201 -6.74 5.38 1.82
CA ASP A 201 -6.03 4.27 1.18
C ASP A 201 -5.77 4.63 -0.28
N SER A 202 -4.50 4.67 -0.70
CA SER A 202 -4.11 5.02 -2.06
C SER A 202 -4.08 3.84 -3.04
N SER A 203 -4.15 2.60 -2.53
CA SER A 203 -4.04 1.39 -3.32
C SER A 203 -5.12 1.34 -4.40
N PRO A 204 -4.78 1.10 -5.69
CA PRO A 204 -5.74 1.03 -6.78
C PRO A 204 -6.87 0.04 -6.56
N ARG A 205 -6.66 -1.00 -5.73
CA ARG A 205 -7.69 -2.00 -5.40
C ARG A 205 -8.66 -1.55 -4.31
N HIS A 206 -8.25 -0.63 -3.44
CA HIS A 206 -8.99 -0.26 -2.23
C HIS A 206 -9.08 1.25 -1.99
N ARG A 207 -9.00 2.05 -3.08
CA ARG A 207 -9.06 3.52 -2.98
C ARG A 207 -10.25 3.97 -2.18
N SER A 208 -9.95 4.62 -1.06
CA SER A 208 -10.97 5.08 -0.13
C SER A 208 -10.48 6.33 0.60
N VAL A 209 -11.46 7.15 0.96
CA VAL A 209 -11.27 8.34 1.79
C VAL A 209 -12.43 8.33 2.76
N THR A 210 -12.17 8.22 4.06
CA THR A 210 -13.22 8.20 5.08
C THR A 210 -12.90 9.19 6.20
N LEU A 211 -13.90 9.94 6.63
CA LEU A 211 -13.84 10.79 7.81
C LEU A 211 -14.71 10.13 8.88
N ASP A 212 -14.10 9.65 9.95
CA ASP A 212 -14.75 8.86 11.01
C ASP A 212 -15.61 7.70 10.44
N GLY A 213 -15.07 7.01 9.43
CA GLY A 213 -15.74 5.89 8.74
C GLY A 213 -16.75 6.28 7.66
N ALA A 214 -17.15 7.55 7.56
CA ALA A 214 -18.04 8.01 6.49
C ALA A 214 -17.25 8.37 5.23
N SER A 215 -17.65 7.85 4.07
CA SER A 215 -16.96 8.14 2.80
C SER A 215 -16.94 9.65 2.48
N ARG A 216 -15.77 10.13 2.07
CA ARG A 216 -15.49 11.51 1.63
C ARG A 216 -14.71 11.56 0.32
N ILE A 217 -14.68 10.47 -0.44
CA ILE A 217 -13.91 10.40 -1.70
C ILE A 217 -14.33 11.48 -2.71
N GLY A 218 -15.60 11.87 -2.72
CA GLY A 218 -16.11 12.98 -3.55
C GLY A 218 -15.64 14.38 -3.14
N ARG A 219 -14.79 14.51 -2.11
CA ARG A 219 -14.14 15.78 -1.74
C ARG A 219 -12.77 15.98 -2.38
N LEU A 220 -12.25 14.96 -3.07
CA LEU A 220 -11.06 15.10 -3.90
C LEU A 220 -11.35 16.06 -5.07
N SER A 221 -10.41 16.94 -5.32
CA SER A 221 -10.38 17.80 -6.50
C SER A 221 -10.10 17.01 -7.77
N GLU A 222 -10.49 17.58 -8.91
CA GLU A 222 -10.31 16.99 -10.24
C GLU A 222 -8.82 16.87 -10.62
N ASP A 223 -7.95 17.71 -10.08
CA ASP A 223 -6.51 17.66 -10.28
C ASP A 223 -5.77 16.81 -9.24
N SER A 224 -6.50 16.06 -8.41
CA SER A 224 -5.90 15.10 -7.49
C SER A 224 -5.44 13.84 -8.24
N GLU A 225 -4.19 13.46 -8.01
CA GLU A 225 -3.57 12.28 -8.60
C GLU A 225 -3.20 11.29 -7.49
N TRP A 226 -3.69 10.06 -7.61
CA TRP A 226 -3.29 8.96 -6.73
C TRP A 226 -1.89 8.50 -7.10
N PHE A 227 -1.02 8.34 -6.10
CA PHE A 227 0.40 8.02 -6.32
C PHE A 227 0.87 6.85 -5.47
N ALA A 228 1.84 6.11 -6.01
CA ALA A 228 2.63 5.12 -5.31
C ALA A 228 3.99 5.71 -4.92
N PHE A 229 4.55 5.22 -3.83
CA PHE A 229 5.94 5.46 -3.45
C PHE A 229 6.87 4.64 -4.33
N GLN A 230 7.81 5.33 -4.96
CA GLN A 230 8.84 4.73 -5.79
C GLN A 230 9.93 4.09 -4.92
N PRO A 231 10.75 3.18 -5.47
CA PRO A 231 11.96 2.71 -4.80
C PRO A 231 12.84 3.85 -4.31
N GLY A 232 13.36 3.74 -3.08
CA GLY A 232 14.20 4.76 -2.46
C GLY A 232 13.44 5.70 -1.52
N ILE A 233 13.88 6.97 -1.45
CA ILE A 233 13.32 7.96 -0.52
C ILE A 233 12.17 8.73 -1.18
N ASN A 234 11.00 8.70 -0.54
CA ASN A 234 9.79 9.38 -0.98
C ASN A 234 9.51 10.57 -0.05
N GLU A 235 9.54 11.77 -0.59
CA GLU A 235 9.33 12.99 0.16
C GLU A 235 7.85 13.40 0.09
N VAL A 236 7.21 13.52 1.25
CA VAL A 236 5.76 13.81 1.36
C VAL A 236 5.53 15.01 2.26
N ARG A 237 4.61 15.88 1.85
CA ARG A 237 4.25 17.10 2.56
C ARG A 237 2.76 17.16 2.87
N LEU A 238 2.44 17.70 4.05
CA LEU A 238 1.07 17.98 4.48
C LEU A 238 0.84 19.48 4.56
N ARG A 239 -0.24 19.94 3.93
CA ARG A 239 -0.72 21.32 3.96
C ARG A 239 -2.22 21.35 4.27
N GLY A 240 -2.70 22.52 4.68
CA GLY A 240 -4.11 22.79 4.91
C GLY A 240 -4.28 24.15 5.58
N PHE A 241 -5.48 24.43 6.04
CA PHE A 241 -5.84 25.69 6.70
C PHE A 241 -6.49 25.43 8.07
N GLY A 242 -6.71 26.50 8.84
CA GLY A 242 -7.37 26.43 10.14
C GLY A 242 -6.41 26.21 11.30
N THR A 243 -6.77 25.31 12.22
CA THR A 243 -5.99 25.03 13.43
C THR A 243 -4.98 23.92 13.15
N PHE A 244 -3.70 24.19 13.43
CA PHE A 244 -2.60 23.25 13.21
C PHE A 244 -2.16 22.52 14.48
N ASP A 245 -2.47 23.05 15.66
CA ASP A 245 -2.04 22.48 16.93
C ASP A 245 -2.65 21.09 17.14
N GLY A 246 -1.80 20.08 17.34
CA GLY A 246 -2.20 18.67 17.45
C GLY A 246 -2.48 17.96 16.13
N VAL A 247 -2.44 18.63 14.97
CA VAL A 247 -2.62 17.96 13.68
C VAL A 247 -1.40 17.14 13.32
N SER A 248 -1.61 15.90 12.92
CA SER A 248 -0.56 15.04 12.37
C SER A 248 -1.11 14.16 11.26
N MET A 249 -0.24 13.83 10.30
CA MET A 249 -0.49 12.78 9.33
C MET A 249 0.49 11.64 9.59
N THR A 250 -0.08 10.48 9.89
CA THR A 250 0.62 9.20 9.90
C THR A 250 0.59 8.60 8.51
N ILE A 251 1.75 8.21 8.01
CA ILE A 251 1.94 7.56 6.72
C ILE A 251 2.40 6.13 7.00
N THR A 252 1.68 5.14 6.49
CA THR A 252 2.11 3.73 6.55
C THR A 252 2.29 3.16 5.16
N ALA A 253 3.39 2.44 4.96
CA ALA A 253 3.71 1.77 3.70
C ALA A 253 4.56 0.53 3.98
N ARG A 254 4.59 -0.44 3.06
CA ARG A 254 5.50 -1.60 3.13
C ARG A 254 6.57 -1.48 2.07
N ASP A 255 7.78 -1.93 2.37
CA ASP A 255 8.82 -2.06 1.35
C ASP A 255 8.35 -3.12 0.33
N ALA A 256 8.56 -2.89 -0.97
CA ALA A 256 7.99 -3.74 -2.03
C ALA A 256 9.02 -4.24 -3.05
N TRP A 257 8.91 -5.53 -3.42
CA TRP A 257 9.75 -6.21 -4.40
C TRP A 257 8.89 -6.92 -5.46
N ILE A 258 9.51 -7.24 -6.59
CA ILE A 258 8.99 -8.17 -7.60
C ILE A 258 9.87 -9.41 -7.66
#